data_AF-A0A660W0R4-F1
#
_entry.id   AF-A0A660W0R4-F1
#
_cell.length_a   1.000
_cell.length_b   1.000
_cell.length_c   1.000
_cell.angle_alpha   90.00
_cell.angle_beta   90.00
_cell.angle_gamma   90.00
#
_symmetry.space_group_name_H-M   'P 1'
#
loop_
_entity.id
_entity.type
_entity.pdbx_description
1 polymer ?
#
loop_
_entity_poly.entity_id
_entity_poly.type
_entity_poly.pdbx_seq_one_letter_code
_entity_poly.pdbx_strand_id
1 'polypeptide(L)'
;YGGEEFAVLLPNTKLSGAALLAEKLRLCVESLQIPHPDSKINRYVTISLGVASVVPTLDMNPEQLVSIADKALYEAKGMGRNRVKIMA
;
A
#
# COMPACT_ATOMS: atom_id res chain seq x y z
N TYR A 1 11.91 4.67 -2.07
CA TYR A 1 11.51 5.06 -0.71
C TYR A 1 12.21 6.34 -0.30
N GLY A 2 11.66 7.49 -0.68
CA GLY A 2 12.16 8.82 -0.31
C GLY A 2 11.14 9.61 0.51
N GLY A 3 11.54 10.06 1.71
CA GLY A 3 10.83 11.01 2.60
C GLY A 3 9.51 10.52 3.24
N GLU A 4 8.59 10.00 2.42
CA GLU A 4 7.19 9.74 2.78
C GLU A 4 6.69 8.35 2.34
N GLU A 5 7.59 7.49 1.88
CA GLU A 5 7.28 6.14 1.41
C GLU A 5 7.77 5.07 2.39
N PHE A 6 6.90 4.11 2.68
CA PHE A 6 7.20 2.94 3.53
C PHE A 6 6.91 1.65 2.77
N ALA A 7 7.64 0.59 3.09
CA ALA A 7 7.41 -0.75 2.57
C ALA A 7 7.21 -1.75 3.71
N VAL A 8 6.30 -2.70 3.49
CA VAL A 8 6.06 -3.82 4.40
C VAL A 8 6.23 -5.12 3.60
N LEU A 9 7.20 -5.94 3.99
CA LEU A 9 7.44 -7.24 3.39
C LEU A 9 6.82 -8.33 4.27
N LEU A 10 6.00 -9.21 3.69
CA LEU A 10 5.25 -10.24 4.41
C LEU A 10 5.63 -11.63 3.90
N PRO A 11 6.61 -12.31 4.54
CA PRO A 11 6.93 -13.70 4.22
C PRO A 11 5.72 -14.61 4.41
N ASN A 12 5.63 -15.68 3.60
CA ASN A 12 4.63 -16.74 3.75
C ASN A 12 3.18 -16.24 3.80
N THR A 13 2.89 -15.12 3.14
CA THR A 13 1.58 -14.46 3.19
C THR A 13 0.95 -14.41 1.81
N LYS A 14 -0.25 -14.99 1.69
CA LYS A 14 -1.05 -14.93 0.47
C LYS A 14 -1.58 -13.52 0.25
N LEU A 15 -1.87 -13.18 -1.01
CA LEU A 15 -2.42 -11.88 -1.41
C LEU A 15 -3.62 -11.42 -0.57
N SER A 16 -4.55 -12.32 -0.23
CA SER A 16 -5.71 -12.00 0.60
C SER A 16 -5.35 -11.59 2.03
N GLY A 17 -4.36 -12.26 2.64
CA GLY A 17 -3.86 -11.93 3.97
C GLY A 17 -3.12 -10.59 3.97
N ALA A 18 -2.32 -10.33 2.94
CA ALA A 18 -1.63 -9.06 2.75
C ALA A 18 -2.64 -7.91 2.56
N ALA A 19 -3.72 -8.13 1.79
CA ALA A 19 -4.77 -7.16 1.58
C ALA A 19 -5.52 -6.81 2.90
N LEU A 20 -5.85 -7.81 3.71
CA LEU A 20 -6.45 -7.63 5.02
C LEU A 20 -5.58 -6.77 5.95
N LEU A 21 -4.28 -7.05 6.00
CA LEU A 21 -3.34 -6.27 6.78
C LEU A 21 -3.22 -4.84 6.26
N ALA A 22 -3.16 -4.65 4.93
CA ALA A 22 -3.09 -3.32 4.33
C ALA A 22 -4.32 -2.47 4.67
N GLU A 23 -5.52 -3.06 4.65
CA GLU A 23 -6.75 -2.34 5.02
C GLU A 23 -6.78 -2.01 6.52
N LYS A 24 -6.31 -2.93 7.37
CA LYS A 24 -6.12 -2.66 8.79
C LYS A 24 -5.16 -1.48 9.02
N LEU A 25 -4.02 -1.45 8.34
CA LEU A 25 -3.06 -0.34 8.45
C LEU A 25 -3.68 0.99 8.00
N ARG A 26 -4.43 0.98 6.88
CA ARG A 26 -5.13 2.16 6.37
C ARG A 26 -6.09 2.73 7.42
N LEU A 27 -6.95 1.89 7.98
CA LEU A 27 -7.91 2.26 9.02
C LEU A 27 -7.22 2.71 10.31
N CYS A 28 -6.13 2.03 10.73
CA CYS A 28 -5.37 2.42 11.90
C CYS A 28 -4.81 3.84 11.76
N VAL A 29 -4.18 4.19 10.63
CA VAL A 29 -3.64 5.54 10.42
C VAL A 29 -4.76 6.58 10.38
N GLU A 30 -5.84 6.30 9.64
CA GLU A 30 -7.01 7.20 9.58
C GLU A 30 -7.62 7.45 10.98
N SER A 31 -7.67 6.41 11.83
CA SER A 31 -8.21 6.50 13.19
C SER A 31 -7.36 7.34 14.14
N LEU A 32 -6.09 7.60 13.83
CA LEU A 32 -5.25 8.50 14.63
C LEU A 32 -5.72 9.96 14.55
N GLN A 33 -6.54 10.29 13.53
CA GLN A 33 -7.10 11.63 13.33
C GLN A 33 -6.05 12.75 13.40
N ILE A 34 -4.84 12.48 12.89
CA ILE A 34 -3.74 13.46 12.87
C ILE A 34 -4.17 14.60 11.94
N PRO A 35 -4.33 15.85 12.43
CA PRO A 35 -4.79 16.96 11.61
C PRO A 35 -3.86 17.20 10.41
N HIS A 36 -4.45 17.40 9.23
CA HIS A 36 -3.73 17.71 8.01
C HIS A 36 -4.34 18.96 7.34
N PRO A 37 -4.18 20.15 7.96
CA PRO A 37 -4.89 21.37 7.56
C PRO A 37 -4.58 21.81 6.11
N ASP A 38 -3.38 21.53 5.61
CA ASP A 38 -2.96 21.91 4.25
C ASP A 38 -3.40 20.92 3.16
N SER A 39 -4.00 19.79 3.54
CA SER A 39 -4.46 18.78 2.58
C SER A 39 -5.77 19.18 1.92
N LYS A 40 -5.78 19.16 0.59
CA LYS A 40 -6.99 19.34 -0.22
C LYS A 40 -7.86 18.08 -0.34
N ILE A 41 -7.40 16.95 0.23
CA ILE A 41 -7.97 15.62 -0.01
C ILE A 41 -8.71 15.11 1.21
N ASN A 42 -8.12 15.28 2.40
CA ASN A 42 -8.71 14.84 3.66
C ASN A 42 -8.19 15.73 4.80
N ARG A 43 -9.07 16.07 5.75
CA ARG A 43 -8.76 16.83 6.97
C ARG A 43 -7.77 16.13 7.89
N TYR A 44 -7.58 14.81 7.73
CA TYR A 44 -6.65 14.01 8.51
C TYR A 44 -5.60 13.33 7.61
N VAL A 45 -4.45 13.01 8.19
CA VAL A 45 -3.44 12.16 7.54
C VAL A 45 -4.05 10.79 7.24
N THR A 46 -3.85 10.32 6.01
CA THR A 46 -4.26 8.98 5.55
C THR A 46 -3.15 8.37 4.72
N ILE A 47 -3.21 7.06 4.51
CA ILE A 47 -2.25 6.34 3.65
C ILE A 47 -2.96 5.65 2.49
N SER A 48 -2.27 5.54 1.36
CA SER A 48 -2.67 4.68 0.24
C SER A 48 -1.67 3.54 0.16
N LEU A 49 -2.15 2.33 -0.11
CA LEU A 49 -1.29 1.15 -0.17
C LEU A 49 -1.51 0.40 -1.48
N GLY A 50 -0.40 0.03 -2.12
CA GLY A 50 -0.37 -0.97 -3.18
C GLY A 50 0.06 -2.31 -2.60
N VAL A 51 -0.66 -3.38 -2.95
CA VAL A 51 -0.42 -4.72 -2.42
C VAL A 51 -0.18 -5.68 -3.58
N ALA A 52 0.91 -6.42 -3.47
CA ALA A 52 1.28 -7.50 -4.37
C ALA A 52 1.75 -8.72 -3.56
N SER A 53 1.63 -9.91 -4.15
CA SER A 53 2.10 -11.17 -3.55
C SER A 53 2.51 -12.09 -4.68
N VAL A 54 3.61 -12.82 -4.48
CA VAL A 54 4.11 -13.77 -5.47
C VAL A 54 4.68 -15.01 -4.80
N VAL A 55 4.59 -16.13 -5.50
CA VAL A 55 5.40 -17.32 -5.21
C VAL A 55 6.65 -17.23 -6.09
N PRO A 56 7.83 -16.96 -5.53
CA PRO A 56 9.03 -16.72 -6.34
C PRO A 56 9.47 -17.97 -7.08
N THR A 57 9.99 -17.79 -8.30
CA THR A 57 10.69 -18.81 -9.09
C THR A 57 12.18 -18.44 -9.19
N LEU A 58 13.03 -19.38 -9.61
CA LEU A 58 14.48 -19.15 -9.72
C LEU A 58 14.85 -18.03 -10.70
N ASP A 59 14.04 -17.83 -11.74
CA ASP A 59 14.27 -16.80 -12.77
C ASP A 59 13.63 -15.45 -12.41
N MET A 60 12.97 -15.35 -11.24
CA MET A 60 12.23 -14.17 -10.85
C MET A 60 13.16 -13.10 -10.31
N ASN A 61 13.01 -11.87 -10.82
CA ASN A 61 13.70 -10.72 -10.26
C ASN A 61 12.88 -10.15 -9.08
N PRO A 62 13.46 -9.96 -7.87
CA PRO A 62 12.80 -9.31 -6.73
C PRO A 62 12.15 -7.94 -7.04
N GLU A 63 12.73 -7.15 -7.95
CA GLU A 63 12.18 -5.87 -8.37
C GLU A 63 10.80 -5.98 -9.03
N GLN A 64 10.44 -7.16 -9.57
CA GLN A 64 9.12 -7.39 -10.16
C GLN A 64 8.02 -7.29 -9.09
N LEU A 65 8.23 -7.86 -7.90
CA LEU A 65 7.25 -7.78 -6.82
C LEU A 65 7.04 -6.33 -6.38
N VAL A 66 8.14 -5.57 -6.24
CA VAL A 66 8.10 -4.15 -5.87
C VAL A 66 7.38 -3.34 -6.95
N SER A 67 7.69 -3.58 -8.23
CA SER A 67 7.06 -2.89 -9.35
C SER A 67 5.55 -3.12 -9.42
N ILE A 68 5.07 -4.34 -9.13
CA ILE A 68 3.63 -4.64 -9.07
C ILE A 68 2.97 -3.87 -7.92
N ALA A 69 3.61 -3.86 -6.73
CA ALA A 69 3.11 -3.10 -5.59
C ALA A 69 3.07 -1.58 -5.87
N ASP A 70 4.09 -1.03 -6.54
CA ASP A 70 4.15 0.38 -6.91
C ASP A 70 3.06 0.76 -7.93
N LYS A 71 2.81 -0.10 -8.93
CA LYS A 71 1.69 0.09 -9.88
C LYS A 71 0.35 0.10 -9.16
N ALA A 72 0.14 -0.84 -8.25
CA ALA A 72 -1.06 -0.86 -7.42
C ALA A 72 -1.19 0.43 -6.57
N LEU A 73 -0.09 0.89 -5.96
CA LEU A 73 -0.06 2.12 -5.18
C LEU A 73 -0.38 3.35 -6.04
N TYR A 74 0.16 3.41 -7.26
CA TYR A 74 -0.12 4.46 -8.22
C TYR A 74 -1.62 4.51 -8.56
N GLU A 75 -2.24 3.36 -8.85
CA GLU A 75 -3.68 3.26 -9.08
C GLU A 75 -4.49 3.68 -7.85
N ALA A 76 -4.08 3.27 -6.64
CA ALA A 76 -4.72 3.72 -5.40
C ALA A 76 -4.71 5.25 -5.27
N LYS A 77 -3.58 5.89 -5.58
CA LYS A 77 -3.44 7.36 -5.57
C LYS A 77 -4.31 8.01 -6.65
N GLY A 78 -4.35 7.44 -7.86
CA GLY A 78 -5.16 7.92 -8.98
C GLY A 78 -6.66 7.84 -8.75
N MET A 79 -7.13 6.84 -8.01
CA MET A 79 -8.56 6.67 -7.69
C MET A 79 -9.06 7.53 -6.52
N GLY A 80 -8.24 8.46 -6.01
CA GLY A 80 -8.64 9.36 -4.92
C GLY A 80 -7.95 9.12 -3.58
N ARG A 81 -6.87 8.32 -3.54
CA ARG A 81 -6.07 8.04 -2.33
C ARG A 81 -6.91 7.38 -1.22
N ASN A 82 -6.37 7.34 0.00
CA ASN A 82 -6.94 6.73 1.21
C ASN A 82 -7.61 5.37 0.92
N ARG A 83 -6.87 4.48 0.25
CA ARG A 83 -7.38 3.17 -0.15
C ARG A 83 -6.27 2.16 -0.35
N VAL A 84 -6.67 0.90 -0.32
CA VAL A 84 -5.85 -0.23 -0.73
C VAL A 84 -6.18 -0.58 -2.18
N LYS A 85 -5.15 -0.83 -2.98
CA LYS A 85 -5.28 -1.46 -4.29
C LYS A 85 -4.43 -2.72 -4.31
N ILE A 86 -5.01 -3.77 -4.86
CA ILE A 86 -4.40 -5.09 -4.96
C ILE A 86 -4.10 -5.34 -6.43
N MET A 87 -2.92 -5.86 -6.73
CA MET A 87 -2.54 -6.32 -8.06
C MET A 87 -1.86 -7.69 -7.92
N ALA A 88 -2.22 -8.61 -8.80
CA ALA A 88 -1.71 -9.98 -8.86
C ALA A 88 -0.69 -10.10 -10.00
#